data_AF-A0A0N4X3F4-F1
#
_entry.id   AF-A0A0N4X3F4-F1
#
_cell.length_a   1.000
_cell.length_b   1.000
_cell.length_c   1.000
_cell.angle_alpha   90.00
_cell.angle_beta   90.00
_cell.angle_gamma   90.00
#
_symmetry.space_group_name_H-M   'P 1'
#
loop_
_entity.id
_entity.type
_entity.pdbx_description
1 polymer ?
#
loop_
_entity_poly.entity_id
_entity_poly.type
_entity_poly.pdbx_seq_one_letter_code
_entity_poly.pdbx_strand_id
1 'polypeptide(L)'
;LKAEDIAHVLRDGVALLPGSRDRTGRAIIVFPPKEHQLNSDNIRNILRYLHTVTADDTKELGFTVIIDMRGKHASNNVRPILKSINVSSWRIPRF
;
A
#
# COMPACT_ATOMS: atom_id res chain seq x y z
N LEU A 1 1.57 14.47 -0.74
CA LEU A 1 1.15 14.07 0.62
C LEU A 1 2.41 13.99 1.46
N LYS A 2 2.49 14.80 2.50
CA LYS A 2 3.58 14.72 3.48
C LYS A 2 3.22 13.70 4.56
N ALA A 3 4.21 13.27 5.32
CA ALA A 3 4.00 12.32 6.42
C ALA A 3 3.04 12.89 7.50
N GLU A 4 3.14 14.19 7.78
CA GLU A 4 2.30 14.90 8.75
C GLU A 4 0.80 14.82 8.41
N ASP A 5 0.45 14.92 7.13
CA ASP A 5 -0.94 14.85 6.63
C ASP A 5 -1.62 13.51 6.93
N ILE A 6 -0.84 12.43 7.04
CA ILE A 6 -1.34 11.06 7.20
C ILE A 6 -0.74 10.34 8.41
N ALA A 7 -0.23 11.08 9.39
CA ALA A 7 0.50 10.52 10.52
C ALA A 7 -0.34 9.50 11.32
N HIS A 8 -1.66 9.69 11.39
CA HIS A 8 -2.58 8.74 12.01
C HIS A 8 -2.65 7.41 11.23
N VAL A 9 -2.65 7.44 9.89
CA VAL A 9 -2.64 6.25 9.03
C VAL A 9 -1.32 5.50 9.15
N LEU A 10 -0.21 6.24 9.19
CA LEU A 10 1.13 5.67 9.38
C LEU A 10 1.24 4.96 10.72
N ARG A 11 0.76 5.58 11.81
CA ARG A 11 0.73 4.97 13.14
C ARG A 11 -0.19 3.76 13.23
N ASP A 12 -1.35 3.79 12.57
CA ASP A 12 -2.26 2.64 12.47
C ASP A 12 -1.63 1.48 11.68
N GLY A 13 -0.54 1.72 10.94
CA GLY A 13 0.20 0.68 10.23
C GLY A 13 -0.64 -0.01 9.16
N VAL A 14 -1.47 0.75 8.44
CA VAL A 14 -2.40 0.22 7.41
C VAL A 14 -1.66 -0.57 6.35
N ALA A 15 -0.51 -0.07 5.90
CA ALA A 15 0.43 -0.76 5.02
C ALA A 15 1.86 -0.36 5.38
N LEU A 16 2.81 -1.26 5.11
CA LEU A 16 4.22 -1.11 5.46
C LEU A 16 5.10 -1.23 4.22
N LEU A 17 6.16 -0.43 4.14
CA LEU A 17 7.23 -0.53 3.14
C LEU A 17 8.53 -0.96 3.85
N PRO A 18 8.79 -2.28 3.97
CA PRO A 18 9.94 -2.81 4.73
C PRO A 18 11.31 -2.54 4.09
N GLY A 19 11.38 -1.95 2.89
CA GLY A 19 12.62 -1.71 2.15
C GLY A 19 13.13 -2.90 1.34
N SER A 20 12.50 -4.08 1.47
CA SER A 20 12.83 -5.27 0.68
C SER A 20 12.29 -5.19 -0.75
N ARG A 21 12.89 -5.97 -1.64
CA ARG A 21 12.50 -6.11 -3.06
C ARG A 21 12.23 -7.57 -3.39
N ASP A 22 11.37 -7.81 -4.37
CA ASP A 22 11.22 -9.14 -4.95
C ASP A 22 12.35 -9.48 -5.95
N ARG A 23 12.32 -10.68 -6.53
CA ARG A 23 13.34 -11.14 -7.49
C ARG A 23 13.44 -10.30 -8.77
N THR A 24 12.43 -9.48 -9.05
CA THR A 24 12.34 -8.60 -10.22
C THR A 24 12.68 -7.15 -9.88
N GLY A 25 13.08 -6.87 -8.65
CA GLY A 25 13.45 -5.53 -8.18
C GLY A 25 12.28 -4.67 -7.71
N ARG A 26 11.03 -5.17 -7.74
CA ARG A 26 9.85 -4.42 -7.29
C ARG A 26 9.88 -4.25 -5.78
N ALA A 27 9.52 -3.06 -5.29
CA ALA A 27 9.35 -2.83 -3.87
C ALA A 27 8.20 -3.67 -3.31
N ILE A 28 8.39 -4.20 -2.09
CA ILE A 28 7.37 -4.96 -1.39
C ILE A 28 6.53 -4.01 -0.53
N ILE A 29 5.20 -4.08 -0.64
CA ILE A 29 4.25 -3.45 0.30
C ILE A 29 3.53 -4.55 1.07
N VAL A 30 3.45 -4.43 2.39
CA VAL A 30 2.80 -5.41 3.26
C VAL A 30 1.56 -4.79 3.90
N PHE A 31 0.41 -5.43 3.74
CA PHE A 31 -0.79 -5.19 4.54
C PHE A 31 -0.83 -6.20 5.69
N PRO A 32 -0.49 -5.81 6.93
CA PRO A 32 -0.53 -6.69 8.08
C PRO A 32 -1.98 -7.01 8.48
N PRO A 33 -2.21 -8.04 9.32
CA PRO A 33 -3.55 -8.36 9.78
C PRO A 33 -4.09 -7.21 10.65
N LYS A 34 -5.39 -6.97 10.57
CA LYS A 34 -6.06 -5.89 11.30
C LYS A 34 -7.19 -6.41 12.17
N GLU A 35 -7.25 -5.87 13.37
CA GLU A 35 -8.31 -6.15 14.34
C GLU A 35 -9.61 -5.43 14.00
N HIS A 36 -9.55 -4.41 13.14
CA HIS A 36 -10.69 -3.63 12.68
C HIS A 36 -10.77 -3.59 11.16
N GLN A 37 -11.95 -3.18 10.67
CA GLN A 37 -12.13 -2.89 9.25
C GLN A 37 -11.37 -1.62 8.88
N LEU A 38 -10.61 -1.68 7.79
CA LEU A 38 -9.85 -0.55 7.28
C LEU A 38 -10.74 0.44 6.53
N ASN A 39 -10.46 1.73 6.72
CA ASN A 39 -11.06 2.80 5.92
C ASN A 39 -10.41 2.85 4.52
N SER A 40 -11.23 2.93 3.47
CA SER A 40 -10.78 2.97 2.07
C SER A 40 -9.89 4.18 1.75
N ASP A 41 -10.18 5.35 2.31
CA ASP A 41 -9.37 6.56 2.10
C ASP A 41 -8.02 6.42 2.78
N ASN A 42 -7.96 5.78 3.95
CA ASN A 42 -6.70 5.49 4.62
C ASN A 42 -5.84 4.52 3.79
N ILE A 43 -6.44 3.49 3.20
CA ILE A 43 -5.75 2.58 2.26
C ILE A 43 -5.21 3.36 1.05
N ARG A 44 -6.01 4.27 0.47
CA ARG A 44 -5.57 5.09 -0.66
C ARG A 44 -4.43 6.03 -0.27
N ASN A 45 -4.54 6.69 0.86
CA ASN A 45 -3.58 7.69 1.33
C ASN A 45 -2.23 7.06 1.68
N ILE A 46 -2.23 5.89 2.36
CA ILE A 46 -0.99 5.18 2.63
C ILE A 46 -0.31 4.73 1.35
N LEU A 47 -1.06 4.15 0.40
CA LEU A 47 -0.49 3.70 -0.88
C LEU A 47 0.11 4.87 -1.68
N ARG A 48 -0.58 6.02 -1.72
CA ARG A 48 -0.05 7.24 -2.35
C ARG A 48 1.23 7.71 -1.67
N TYR A 49 1.26 7.77 -0.34
CA TYR A 49 2.43 8.19 0.41
C TYR A 49 3.62 7.23 0.20
N LEU A 50 3.40 5.91 0.33
CA LEU A 50 4.44 4.91 0.12
C LEU A 50 5.03 4.99 -1.29
N HIS A 51 4.20 5.24 -2.31
CA HIS A 51 4.71 5.51 -3.64
C HIS A 51 5.54 6.79 -3.70
N THR A 52 5.15 7.89 -3.05
CA THR A 52 5.97 9.12 -3.10
C THR A 52 7.36 8.95 -2.49
N VAL A 53 7.49 8.12 -1.44
CA VAL A 53 8.78 7.92 -0.73
C VAL A 53 9.63 6.76 -1.28
N THR A 54 9.06 5.94 -2.16
CA THR A 54 9.83 4.88 -2.86
C THR A 54 10.82 5.54 -3.84
N ALA A 55 11.92 4.88 -4.20
CA ALA A 55 12.83 5.38 -5.22
C ALA A 55 12.19 5.33 -6.63
N ASP A 56 12.46 6.31 -7.49
CA ASP A 56 11.77 6.44 -8.78
C ASP A 56 12.00 5.23 -9.70
N ASP A 57 13.24 4.74 -9.81
CA ASP A 57 13.61 3.53 -10.55
C ASP A 57 12.79 2.28 -10.16
N THR A 58 12.30 2.27 -8.93
CA THR A 58 11.55 1.17 -8.33
C THR A 58 10.06 1.31 -8.57
N LYS A 59 9.55 2.55 -8.55
CA LYS A 59 8.14 2.84 -8.85
C LYS A 59 7.78 2.40 -10.26
N GLU A 60 8.70 2.59 -11.20
CA GLU A 60 8.57 2.19 -12.61
C GLU A 60 8.32 0.68 -12.78
N LEU A 61 8.91 -0.14 -11.92
CA LEU A 61 8.69 -1.59 -11.91
C LEU A 61 7.35 -1.99 -11.27
N GLY A 62 6.72 -1.06 -10.54
CA GLY A 62 5.55 -1.29 -9.71
C GLY A 62 5.89 -1.91 -8.36
N PHE A 63 4.85 -2.42 -7.69
CA PHE A 63 4.97 -3.03 -6.36
C PHE A 63 4.53 -4.48 -6.37
N THR A 64 5.16 -5.27 -5.50
CA THR A 64 4.65 -6.57 -5.09
C THR A 64 3.94 -6.40 -3.76
N VAL A 65 2.66 -6.77 -3.70
CA VAL A 65 1.82 -6.57 -2.51
C VAL A 65 1.60 -7.90 -1.80
N ILE A 66 1.93 -7.93 -0.51
CA ILE A 66 1.63 -9.05 0.39
C ILE A 66 0.45 -8.63 1.26
N ILE A 67 -0.62 -9.42 1.25
CA ILE A 67 -1.80 -9.21 2.10
C ILE A 67 -1.84 -10.34 3.12
N ASP A 68 -1.64 -10.01 4.38
CA ASP A 68 -1.82 -10.98 5.46
C ASP A 68 -3.31 -11.18 5.73
N MET A 69 -3.80 -12.33 5.29
CA MET A 69 -5.21 -12.71 5.36
C MET A 69 -5.59 -13.40 6.68
N ARG A 70 -4.71 -13.37 7.69
CA ARG A 70 -5.02 -13.90 9.02
C ARG A 70 -5.94 -12.94 9.79
N GLY A 71 -6.80 -13.48 10.64
CA GLY A 71 -7.68 -12.72 11.52
C GLY A 71 -9.10 -12.49 10.99
N LYS A 72 -10.00 -12.13 11.90
CA LYS A 72 -11.46 -12.13 11.67
C LYS A 72 -11.93 -11.11 10.61
N HIS A 73 -11.19 -10.02 10.41
CA HIS A 73 -11.56 -8.93 9.48
C HIS A 73 -10.84 -9.02 8.13
N ALA A 74 -9.97 -10.01 7.90
CA ALA A 74 -9.20 -10.13 6.68
C ALA A 74 -10.08 -10.20 5.41
N SER A 75 -11.16 -10.97 5.44
CA SER A 75 -12.12 -11.08 4.33
C SER A 75 -12.82 -9.75 4.01
N ASN A 76 -13.08 -8.92 5.03
CA ASN A 76 -13.69 -7.61 4.86
C ASN A 76 -12.68 -6.58 4.32
N ASN A 77 -11.40 -6.72 4.66
CA ASN A 77 -10.33 -5.79 4.30
C ASN A 77 -9.71 -6.07 2.91
N VAL A 78 -9.67 -7.32 2.47
CA VAL A 78 -9.01 -7.68 1.19
C VAL A 78 -9.65 -7.00 -0.01
N ARG A 79 -10.98 -6.90 -0.05
CA ARG A 79 -11.69 -6.32 -1.20
C ARG A 79 -11.41 -4.81 -1.35
N PRO A 80 -11.49 -3.98 -0.29
CA PRO A 80 -11.03 -2.59 -0.33
C PRO A 80 -9.56 -2.41 -0.73
N ILE A 81 -8.67 -3.29 -0.25
CA ILE A 81 -7.24 -3.27 -0.58
C ILE A 81 -7.06 -3.52 -2.09
N LEU A 82 -7.63 -4.60 -2.61
CA LEU A 82 -7.55 -4.95 -4.04
C LEU A 82 -8.17 -3.86 -4.93
N LYS A 83 -9.31 -3.29 -4.54
CA LYS A 83 -9.90 -2.15 -5.25
C LYS A 83 -8.96 -0.95 -5.29
N SER A 84 -8.24 -0.69 -4.19
CA SER A 84 -7.32 0.44 -4.13
C SER A 84 -6.10 0.25 -5.03
N ILE A 85 -5.60 -0.99 -5.16
CA ILE A 85 -4.46 -1.33 -6.02
C ILE A 85 -4.89 -1.40 -7.50
N ASN A 86 -6.11 -1.86 -7.79
CA ASN A 86 -6.64 -2.05 -9.15
C ASN A 86 -7.09 -0.76 -9.84
N VAL A 87 -7.10 0.40 -9.16
CA VAL A 87 -7.31 1.66 -9.86
C VAL A 87 -6.09 1.92 -10.73
N SER A 88 -6.33 1.91 -12.03
CA SER A 88 -5.48 1.96 -13.23
C SER A 88 -4.43 3.09 -13.32
N SER A 89 -3.96 3.64 -12.20
CA SER A 89 -3.12 4.85 -12.09
C SER A 89 -1.65 4.57 -11.73
N TRP A 90 -1.24 3.31 -11.53
CA TRP A 90 0.18 2.98 -11.35
C TRP A 90 0.95 2.80 -12.66
N ARG A 91 0.27 2.92 -13.81
CA ARG A 91 0.93 3.19 -15.09
C ARG A 91 0.93 4.71 -15.29
N ILE A 92 2.06 5.30 -14.91
CA ILE A 92 2.68 6.56 -15.33
C ILE A 92 1.83 7.43 -16.30
N PRO A 93 1.64 8.74 -16.04
CA PRO A 93 1.16 9.65 -17.06
C PRO A 93 2.18 9.69 -18.20
N ARG A 94 1.77 9.30 -19.42
CA ARG A 94 2.57 9.59 -20.61
C ARG A 94 2.63 11.12 -20.75
N PHE A 95 3.82 11.66 -20.55
CA PHE A 95 4.25 12.89 -21.21
C PHE A 95 5.30 12.49 -22.25
#